data_AF-A0A9D3ZXU9-F1
#
_entry.id   AF-A0A9D3ZXU9-F1
#
_cell.length_a   1.000
_cell.length_b   1.000
_cell.length_c   1.000
_cell.angle_alpha   90.00
_cell.angle_beta   90.00
_cell.angle_gamma   90.00
#
_symmetry.space_group_name_H-M   'P 1'
#
loop_
_entity.id
_entity.type
_entity.pdbx_description
1 polymer ?
#
loop_
_entity_poly.entity_id
_entity_poly.type
_entity_poly.pdbx_seq_one_letter_code
_entity_poly.pdbx_strand_id
1 'polypeptide(L)'
;MAPFKAPGVDRLHAHFYQSQWNIVGEFLVGMVKRVFEGDNIESFFNKTLIVLIPKVLTKVIVNRLKPIMSSLITANQTSFIGGRNIMDNVIIDQKVIHLMWHKKGKNGWMAIKIDMEKAYDRLRWSLMRIHF
;
A
#
# COMPACT_ATOMS: atom_id res chain seq x y z
N MET A 1 14.21 7.15 3.20
CA MET A 1 13.12 6.23 3.60
C MET A 1 12.41 6.85 4.80
N ALA A 2 11.07 6.98 4.80
CA ALA A 2 10.37 7.68 5.88
C ALA A 2 10.62 6.98 7.24
N PRO A 3 11.06 7.72 8.28
CA PRO A 3 11.57 7.14 9.54
C PRO A 3 10.51 6.37 10.35
N PHE A 4 9.24 6.77 10.25
CA PHE A 4 8.12 6.21 11.00
C PHE A 4 7.19 5.33 10.14
N LYS A 5 7.77 4.52 9.24
CA LYS A 5 7.00 3.43 8.63
C LYS A 5 6.66 2.37 9.69
N ALA A 6 5.60 1.60 9.44
CA ALA A 6 5.22 0.48 10.29
C ALA A 6 6.44 -0.43 10.52
N PRO A 7 6.72 -0.82 11.78
CA PRO A 7 7.92 -1.57 12.11
C PRO A 7 7.83 -3.00 11.55
N GLY A 8 8.99 -3.64 11.34
CA GLY A 8 9.07 -5.02 10.91
C GLY A 8 8.59 -6.00 11.97
N VAL A 9 8.76 -7.30 11.71
CA VAL A 9 8.49 -8.37 12.69
C VAL A 9 9.34 -8.25 13.97
N ASP A 10 10.47 -7.53 13.86
CA ASP A 10 11.40 -7.13 14.92
C ASP A 10 10.90 -5.98 15.79
N ARG A 11 9.78 -5.34 15.42
CA ARG A 11 9.21 -4.14 16.07
C ARG A 11 10.12 -2.91 16.03
N LEU A 12 11.17 -2.93 15.20
CA LEU A 12 12.07 -1.80 15.04
C LEU A 12 11.59 -0.92 13.87
N HIS A 13 11.51 0.38 14.12
CA HIS A 13 11.21 1.36 13.06
C HIS A 13 12.43 1.59 12.17
N ALA A 14 12.20 1.98 10.92
CA ALA A 14 13.29 2.40 10.01
C ALA A 14 14.18 3.50 10.62
N HIS A 15 13.60 4.35 11.48
CA HIS A 15 14.33 5.35 12.25
C HIS A 15 15.47 4.77 13.11
N PHE A 16 15.26 3.61 13.74
CA PHE A 16 16.28 2.97 14.58
C PHE A 16 17.53 2.67 13.76
N TYR A 17 17.37 2.00 12.62
CA TYR A 17 18.46 1.66 11.71
C TYR A 17 19.17 2.90 11.13
N GLN A 18 18.42 3.97 10.86
CA GLN A 18 19.00 5.24 10.41
C GLN A 18 19.80 5.92 11.52
N SER A 19 19.29 5.92 12.75
CA SER A 19 19.96 6.54 13.90
C SER A 19 21.21 5.77 14.35
N GLN A 20 21.19 4.45 14.24
CA GLN A 20 22.27 3.56 14.68
C GLN A 20 23.12 3.06 13.52
N TRP A 21 23.10 3.75 12.37
CA TRP A 21 23.82 3.32 11.17
C TRP A 21 25.33 3.23 11.38
N ASN A 22 25.90 4.09 12.24
CA ASN A 22 27.32 4.04 12.57
C ASN A 22 27.73 2.74 13.29
N ILE A 23 26.78 2.02 13.90
CA ILE A 23 27.01 0.75 14.59
C ILE A 23 26.60 -0.42 13.68
N VAL A 24 25.40 -0.36 13.10
CA VAL A 24 24.82 -1.46 12.32
C VAL A 24 25.41 -1.52 10.90
N GLY A 25 25.78 -0.37 10.33
CA GLY A 25 26.23 -0.23 8.95
C GLY A 25 27.57 -0.91 8.69
N GLU A 26 28.55 -0.78 9.59
CA GLU A 26 29.85 -1.45 9.43
C GLU A 26 29.69 -2.97 9.42
N PHE A 27 28.87 -3.50 10.33
CA PHE A 27 28.56 -4.92 10.40
C PHE A 27 27.90 -5.41 9.11
N LEU A 28 26.83 -4.74 8.64
CA LEU A 28 26.12 -5.12 7.43
C LEU A 28 27.00 -5.03 6.18
N VAL A 29 27.79 -3.97 6.01
CA VAL A 29 28.68 -3.80 4.86
C VAL A 29 29.78 -4.86 4.87
N GLY A 30 30.38 -5.13 6.03
CA GLY A 30 31.38 -6.18 6.17
C GLY A 30 30.81 -7.57 5.83
N MET A 31 29.58 -7.85 6.23
CA MET A 31 28.90 -9.10 5.88
C MET A 31 28.61 -9.22 4.39
N VAL A 32 28.11 -8.17 3.75
CA VAL A 32 27.82 -8.18 2.31
C VAL A 32 29.10 -8.41 1.50
N LYS A 33 30.21 -7.77 1.89
CA LYS A 33 31.52 -7.99 1.26
C LYS A 33 31.97 -9.44 1.34
N ARG A 34 31.89 -10.06 2.53
CA ARG A 34 32.24 -11.48 2.72
C ARG A 34 31.44 -12.42 1.81
N VAL A 35 30.14 -12.16 1.65
CA VAL A 35 29.30 -12.91 0.71
C VAL A 35 29.78 -12.76 -0.74
N PHE A 36 30.18 -11.56 -1.17
CA PHE A 36 30.74 -11.34 -2.50
C PHE A 36 32.14 -11.95 -2.69
N GLU A 37 32.89 -12.14 -1.61
CA GLU A 37 34.18 -12.83 -1.59
C GLU A 37 34.05 -14.37 -1.61
N GLY A 38 32.82 -14.89 -1.55
CA GLY A 38 32.51 -16.32 -1.69
C GLY A 38 32.20 -17.03 -0.37
N ASP A 39 32.09 -16.31 0.75
CA ASP A 39 31.65 -16.91 2.02
C ASP A 39 30.20 -17.36 1.94
N ASN A 40 29.90 -18.46 2.63
CA ASN A 40 28.54 -18.95 2.77
C ASN A 40 27.69 -17.96 3.58
N ILE A 41 26.51 -17.63 3.04
CA ILE A 41 25.51 -16.84 3.76
C ILE A 41 25.07 -17.63 5.00
N GLU A 42 25.23 -17.06 6.19
CA GLU A 42 24.78 -17.70 7.42
C GLU A 42 23.28 -18.01 7.34
N SER A 43 22.89 -19.22 7.74
CA SER A 43 21.52 -19.74 7.59
C SER A 43 20.44 -18.86 8.22
N PHE A 44 20.80 -17.99 9.18
CA PHE A 44 19.88 -17.06 9.82
C PHE A 44 19.42 -15.91 8.89
N PHE A 45 20.20 -15.52 7.88
CA PHE A 45 19.77 -14.51 6.89
C PHE A 45 18.58 -15.01 6.07
N ASN A 46 18.60 -16.28 5.70
CA ASN A 46 17.47 -16.93 5.04
C ASN A 46 16.27 -17.14 5.98
N LYS A 47 16.48 -17.06 7.30
CA LYS A 47 15.38 -17.05 8.29
C LYS A 47 14.67 -15.70 8.39
N THR A 48 15.25 -14.63 7.84
CA THR A 48 14.64 -13.30 7.85
C THR A 48 13.84 -13.07 6.55
N LEU A 49 12.52 -13.05 6.69
CA LEU A 49 11.54 -12.43 5.77
C LEU A 49 11.34 -13.01 4.35
N ILE A 50 11.68 -14.28 4.12
CA ILE A 50 10.82 -15.10 3.24
C ILE A 50 9.76 -15.78 4.13
N VAL A 51 9.05 -14.99 4.94
CA VAL A 51 7.65 -15.34 5.16
C VAL A 51 7.06 -15.15 3.77
N LEU A 52 6.87 -16.25 3.04
CA LEU A 52 6.02 -16.29 1.87
C LEU A 52 4.69 -15.67 2.31
N ILE A 53 4.54 -14.34 2.17
CA ILE A 53 3.24 -13.71 2.07
C ILE A 53 2.55 -14.60 1.07
N PRO A 54 1.45 -15.29 1.42
CA PRO A 54 0.93 -16.37 0.62
C PRO A 54 0.27 -15.76 -0.63
N LYS A 55 1.11 -15.31 -1.57
CA LYS A 55 0.74 -14.60 -2.79
C LYS A 55 -0.16 -15.47 -3.64
N VAL A 56 0.01 -16.80 -3.54
CA VAL A 56 -0.87 -17.79 -4.16
C VAL A 56 -2.25 -17.75 -3.51
N LEU A 57 -2.34 -17.87 -2.18
CA LEU A 57 -3.63 -17.85 -1.48
C LEU A 57 -4.37 -16.52 -1.68
N THR A 58 -3.67 -15.39 -1.56
CA THR A 58 -4.27 -14.07 -1.81
C THR A 58 -4.73 -13.93 -3.26
N LYS A 59 -3.97 -14.47 -4.24
CA LYS A 59 -4.39 -14.50 -5.64
C LYS A 59 -5.63 -15.37 -5.86
N VAL A 60 -5.70 -16.53 -5.23
CA VAL A 60 -6.88 -17.42 -5.28
C VAL A 60 -8.11 -16.71 -4.72
N ILE A 61 -8.00 -16.06 -3.56
CA ILE A 61 -9.10 -15.28 -2.96
C ILE A 61 -9.51 -14.14 -3.90
N VAL A 62 -8.57 -13.35 -4.40
CA VAL A 62 -8.86 -12.25 -5.34
C VAL A 62 -9.57 -12.77 -6.59
N ASN A 63 -9.12 -13.89 -7.15
CA ASN A 63 -9.75 -14.45 -8.34
C ASN A 63 -11.19 -14.95 -8.07
N ARG A 64 -11.49 -15.45 -6.87
CA ARG A 64 -12.86 -15.80 -6.46
C ARG A 64 -13.72 -14.56 -6.21
N LEU A 65 -13.15 -13.47 -5.70
CA LEU A 65 -13.87 -12.23 -5.43
C LEU A 65 -14.11 -11.38 -6.69
N LYS A 66 -13.23 -11.44 -7.69
CA LYS A 66 -13.36 -10.69 -8.96
C LYS A 66 -14.75 -10.71 -9.60
N PRO A 67 -15.42 -11.88 -9.80
CA PRO A 67 -16.72 -11.91 -10.47
C PRO A 67 -17.84 -11.22 -9.68
N ILE A 68 -17.76 -11.17 -8.34
CA ILE A 68 -18.74 -10.47 -7.49
C ILE A 68 -18.34 -9.02 -7.20
N MET A 69 -17.08 -8.65 -7.47
CA MET A 69 -16.58 -7.32 -7.18
C MET A 69 -17.37 -6.26 -7.97
N SER A 70 -17.73 -6.56 -9.22
CA SER A 70 -18.51 -5.65 -10.09
C SER A 70 -19.91 -5.32 -9.57
N SER A 71 -20.53 -6.18 -8.76
CA SER A 71 -21.83 -5.92 -8.14
C SER A 71 -21.73 -5.24 -6.77
N LEU A 72 -20.58 -5.37 -6.09
CA LEU A 72 -20.33 -4.78 -4.77
C LEU A 72 -19.79 -3.35 -4.83
N ILE A 73 -19.10 -3.00 -5.92
CA ILE A 73 -18.47 -1.69 -6.09
C ILE A 73 -19.28 -0.80 -7.05
N THR A 74 -19.35 0.49 -6.74
CA THR A 74 -20.03 1.46 -7.60
C THR A 74 -19.31 1.59 -8.96
N ALA A 75 -20.06 1.92 -10.01
CA ALA A 75 -19.52 2.14 -11.37
C ALA A 75 -18.39 3.18 -11.41
N ASN A 76 -18.43 4.17 -10.52
CA ASN A 76 -17.47 5.28 -10.47
C ASN A 76 -16.15 4.95 -9.76
N GLN A 77 -15.98 3.74 -9.20
CA GLN A 77 -14.71 3.31 -8.63
C GLN A 77 -13.81 2.79 -9.75
N THR A 78 -12.79 3.53 -10.18
CA THR A 78 -11.95 3.13 -11.32
C THR A 78 -10.63 2.49 -10.89
N SER A 79 -10.10 2.85 -9.72
CA SER A 79 -8.84 2.31 -9.21
C SER A 79 -8.95 0.84 -8.81
N PHE A 80 -7.91 0.06 -9.13
CA PHE A 80 -7.71 -1.34 -8.71
C PHE A 80 -8.73 -2.36 -9.24
N ILE A 81 -9.52 -2.01 -10.26
CA ILE A 81 -10.48 -2.91 -10.92
C ILE A 81 -10.02 -3.17 -12.34
N GLY A 82 -9.92 -4.44 -12.72
CA GLY A 82 -9.52 -4.82 -14.08
C GLY A 82 -10.53 -4.30 -15.11
N GLY A 83 -10.03 -3.60 -16.14
CA GLY A 83 -10.86 -3.05 -17.21
C GLY A 83 -11.38 -1.63 -16.99
N ARG A 84 -11.07 -0.98 -15.86
CA ARG A 84 -11.36 0.46 -15.63
C ARG A 84 -10.07 1.27 -15.70
N ASN A 85 -10.13 2.47 -16.28
CA ASN A 85 -8.95 3.33 -16.44
C ASN A 85 -8.94 4.43 -15.38
N ILE A 86 -7.78 4.67 -14.76
CA ILE A 86 -7.61 5.77 -13.80
C ILE A 86 -7.86 7.15 -14.44
N MET A 87 -7.65 7.26 -15.75
CA MET A 87 -7.91 8.48 -16.51
C MET A 87 -9.39 8.89 -16.48
N ASP A 88 -10.31 7.94 -16.32
CA ASP A 88 -11.74 8.22 -16.25
C ASP A 88 -12.07 9.09 -15.02
N ASN A 89 -11.39 8.87 -13.88
CA ASN A 89 -11.56 9.73 -12.69
C ASN A 89 -11.08 11.15 -12.96
N VAL A 90 -9.96 11.31 -13.68
CA VAL A 90 -9.40 12.64 -14.01
C VAL A 90 -10.39 13.41 -14.89
N ILE A 91 -11.00 12.73 -15.88
CA ILE A 91 -12.02 13.32 -16.74
C ILE A 91 -13.25 13.72 -15.94
N ILE A 92 -13.71 12.86 -15.02
CA ILE A 92 -14.84 13.17 -14.13
C ILE A 92 -14.53 14.40 -13.26
N ASP A 93 -13.36 14.44 -12.63
CA ASP A 93 -12.92 15.58 -11.81
C ASP A 93 -12.86 16.87 -12.62
N GLN A 94 -12.25 16.83 -13.81
CA GLN A 94 -12.21 17.98 -14.72
C GLN A 94 -13.60 18.46 -15.11
N LYS A 95 -14.52 17.53 -15.40
CA LYS A 95 -15.91 17.86 -15.74
C LYS A 95 -16.64 18.50 -14.56
N VAL A 96 -16.44 18.01 -13.35
CA VAL A 96 -17.00 18.60 -12.12
C VAL A 96 -16.48 20.03 -11.95
N ILE A 97 -15.16 20.24 -12.01
CA ILE A 97 -14.55 21.57 -11.88
C ILE A 97 -15.05 22.53 -12.96
N HIS A 98 -15.13 22.06 -14.20
CA HIS A 98 -15.62 22.85 -15.33
C HIS A 98 -17.07 23.30 -15.12
N LEU A 99 -17.95 22.39 -14.69
CA LEU A 99 -19.36 22.70 -14.38
C LEU A 99 -19.48 23.70 -13.23
N MET A 100 -18.60 23.60 -12.22
CA MET A 100 -18.56 24.55 -11.11
C MET A 100 -18.18 25.96 -11.58
N TRP A 101 -17.21 26.10 -12.50
CA TRP A 101 -16.80 27.41 -13.02
C TRP A 101 -17.85 28.09 -13.90
N HIS A 102 -18.64 27.33 -14.65
CA HIS A 102 -19.59 27.90 -15.62
C HIS A 102 -21.01 28.09 -15.07
N LYS A 103 -21.30 27.57 -13.87
CA LYS A 103 -22.59 27.80 -13.19
C LYS A 103 -22.68 29.24 -12.67
N LYS A 104 -23.73 29.96 -13.08
CA LYS A 104 -24.16 31.23 -12.48
C LYS A 104 -25.51 31.03 -11.80
N GLY A 105 -25.63 31.38 -10.52
CA GLY A 105 -26.84 31.22 -9.73
C GLY A 105 -26.61 31.58 -8.26
N LYS A 106 -27.69 31.76 -7.48
CA LYS A 106 -27.62 32.17 -6.06
C LYS A 106 -27.00 31.11 -5.13
N ASN A 107 -27.00 29.84 -5.53
CA ASN A 107 -26.37 28.75 -4.79
C ASN A 107 -25.08 28.31 -5.51
N GLY A 108 -23.94 28.55 -4.86
CA GLY A 108 -22.63 28.07 -5.32
C GLY A 108 -22.48 26.55 -5.20
N TRP A 109 -21.52 25.99 -5.92
CA TRP A 109 -21.17 24.57 -5.82
C TRP A 109 -19.91 24.42 -4.96
N MET A 110 -19.84 23.31 -4.21
CA MET A 110 -18.67 22.95 -3.42
C MET A 110 -18.30 21.50 -3.74
N ALA A 111 -17.03 21.27 -4.07
CA ALA A 111 -16.45 19.93 -4.18
C ALA A 111 -15.66 19.64 -2.90
N ILE A 112 -15.87 18.47 -2.31
CA ILE A 112 -15.12 18.01 -1.15
C ILE A 112 -14.25 16.84 -1.60
N LYS A 113 -12.93 17.00 -1.46
CA LYS A 113 -11.97 15.93 -1.66
C LYS A 113 -11.56 15.36 -0.31
N ILE A 114 -11.78 14.07 -0.12
CA ILE A 114 -11.41 13.34 1.09
C ILE A 114 -10.26 12.40 0.72
N ASP A 115 -9.15 12.48 1.46
CA ASP A 115 -8.00 11.58 1.31
C ASP A 115 -7.74 10.87 2.65
N MET A 116 -7.38 9.59 2.57
CA MET A 116 -7.11 8.76 3.75
C MET A 116 -5.62 8.53 3.92
N GLU A 117 -5.04 9.04 5.00
CA GLU A 117 -3.64 8.80 5.32
C GLU A 117 -3.41 7.32 5.67
N LYS A 118 -2.65 6.60 4.84
CA LYS A 118 -2.27 5.19 5.08
C LYS A 118 -3.48 4.31 5.40
N ALA A 119 -4.48 4.31 4.52
CA ALA A 119 -5.76 3.62 4.71
C ALA A 119 -5.65 2.16 5.19
N TYR A 120 -4.65 1.41 4.70
CA TYR A 120 -4.43 0.02 5.11
C TYR A 120 -3.86 -0.13 6.53
N ASP A 121 -3.05 0.83 6.99
CA ASP A 121 -2.43 0.80 8.32
C ASP A 121 -3.43 1.20 9.41
N ARG A 122 -4.40 2.06 9.07
CA ARG A 122 -5.43 2.57 9.99
C ARG A 122 -6.69 1.70 10.05
N LEU A 123 -6.73 0.59 9.30
CA LEU A 123 -7.93 -0.23 9.16
C LEU A 123 -8.17 -1.05 10.44
N ARG A 124 -9.35 -0.90 11.05
CA ARG A 124 -9.77 -1.75 12.17
C ARG A 124 -10.12 -3.14 11.67
N TRP A 125 -9.25 -4.12 11.93
CA TRP A 125 -9.43 -5.52 11.51
C TRP A 125 -10.73 -6.17 11.98
N SER A 126 -11.28 -5.72 13.12
CA SER A 126 -12.58 -6.19 13.61
C SER A 126 -13.73 -5.93 12.63
N LEU A 127 -13.63 -4.87 11.80
CA LEU A 127 -14.63 -4.54 10.79
C LEU A 127 -14.51 -5.40 9.52
N MET A 128 -13.35 -6.02 9.28
CA MET A 128 -13.13 -6.91 8.13
C MET A 128 -13.37 -8.38 8.46
N ARG A 129 -13.77 -8.69 9.69
CA ARG A 129 -14.11 -10.05 10.08
C ARG A 129 -15.46 -10.40 9.47
N ILE A 130 -15.42 -11.10 8.34
CA ILE A 130 -16.61 -11.64 7.68
C ILE A 130 -17.15 -12.74 8.60
N HIS A 131 -18.29 -12.49 9.23
CA HIS A 131 -19.06 -13.53 9.89
C HIS A 131 -19.76 -14.36 8.80
N PHE A 132 -19.32 -15.61 8.64
CA PHE A 132 -20.10 -16.65 7.98
C PHE A 132 -21.06 -17.27 9.00
#